data_AF-A0A2M8HAY5-F1
#
_entry.id   AF-A0A2M8HAY5-F1
#
_cell.length_a   1.000
_cell.length_b   1.000
_cell.length_c   1.000
_cell.angle_alpha   90.00
_cell.angle_beta   90.00
_cell.angle_gamma   90.00
#
_symmetry.space_group_name_H-M   'P 1'
#
loop_
_entity.id
_entity.type
_entity.pdbx_description
1 polymer ?
#
loop_
_entity_poly.entity_id
_entity_poly.type
_entity_poly.pdbx_seq_one_letter_code
_entity_poly.pdbx_strand_id
1 'polypeptide(L)'
;MYFPRLYPDELLYSAIARCRVHLGMGSHKGLLAMLFGDTRVAAVTDLPSHLQGLAGNTGLDPETLVTNHTLFPLYAPFIPKQRRFKLHQSMLAPDQPGAIGLAGASTALVKWPEWLRYCPLCFEEMVANLGEPYWRRCWQVQGVDACLEHGCLLLDSPILFRRAHRHEFHAATLFPGGSVIPAEAALTRLATVLTQLLVYRGGRSPGFAGWSNFYQRLATDCGARRGRQVRTDAIWRMIQDTHSRDWIIANGLWAAEPPPWLLALFRKHRKAFGCLQHLIVWTSLRPGQDVSGIIEEAWACRLSRHQADQPEFLLSAEPEQRLRYCAIWTAALAAHGSPKAAREYGGQAVYAWLYRHDREWLLATNQDRTSRRGNYGHADWKRRDRDLVRRLIRIERDSAEEIYLPRRSRNWFLRQLPHHASVERHLESLTLCRTFLERYAESVGEYQIRRLTRAALEDAAAGRCSKRWQLERRCGLSKERTAPLAAAFIAYMGEWD
;
A
#
# COMPACT_ATOMS: atom_id res chain seq x y z
N MET A 1 11.43 30.25 -22.32
CA MET A 1 12.13 29.91 -21.07
C MET A 1 13.19 28.87 -21.38
N TYR A 2 14.39 28.95 -20.81
CA TYR A 2 15.39 27.89 -21.01
C TYR A 2 15.02 26.64 -20.21
N PHE A 3 15.16 25.46 -20.82
CA PHE A 3 15.07 24.15 -20.18
C PHE A 3 16.04 23.19 -20.89
N PRO A 4 16.79 22.33 -20.17
CA PRO A 4 17.75 21.43 -20.79
C PRO A 4 17.05 20.42 -21.72
N ARG A 5 17.78 19.97 -22.73
CA ARG A 5 17.34 18.87 -23.57
C ARG A 5 17.22 17.60 -22.72
N LEU A 6 16.07 16.94 -22.82
CA LEU A 6 15.81 15.67 -22.18
C LEU A 6 16.59 14.55 -22.85
N TYR A 7 17.31 13.75 -22.06
CA TYR A 7 18.06 12.59 -22.55
C TYR A 7 17.20 11.31 -22.57
N PRO A 8 17.60 10.30 -23.37
CA PRO A 8 16.95 9.00 -23.36
C PRO A 8 16.93 8.37 -21.96
N ASP A 9 15.76 7.88 -21.58
CA ASP A 9 15.49 7.27 -20.27
C ASP A 9 15.78 8.17 -19.05
N GLU A 10 15.89 9.48 -19.23
CA GLU A 10 16.12 10.42 -18.14
C GLU A 10 14.86 10.64 -17.29
N LEU A 11 15.02 10.67 -15.97
CA LEU A 11 13.98 11.12 -15.05
C LEU A 11 13.71 12.63 -15.21
N LEU A 12 12.44 13.04 -15.19
CA LEU A 12 12.09 14.46 -15.16
C LEU A 12 12.70 15.18 -13.95
N TYR A 13 12.80 14.48 -12.81
CA TYR A 13 13.55 14.94 -11.64
C TYR A 13 15.00 15.35 -11.99
N SER A 14 15.69 14.53 -12.79
CA SER A 14 17.06 14.79 -13.25
C SER A 14 17.14 16.01 -14.14
N ALA A 15 16.23 16.12 -15.12
CA ALA A 15 16.22 17.26 -16.03
C ALA A 15 15.95 18.59 -15.31
N ILE A 16 15.02 18.62 -14.36
CA ILE A 16 14.77 19.80 -13.52
C ILE A 16 16.01 20.14 -12.69
N ALA A 17 16.69 19.13 -12.13
CA ALA A 17 17.89 19.34 -11.35
C ALA A 17 19.06 19.89 -12.19
N ARG A 18 19.24 19.40 -13.41
CA ARG A 18 20.22 19.92 -14.39
C ARG A 18 19.90 21.34 -14.82
N CYS A 19 18.61 21.64 -15.06
CA CYS A 19 18.16 23.00 -15.37
C CYS A 19 18.65 24.01 -14.32
N ARG A 20 18.54 23.64 -13.04
CA ARG A 20 19.05 24.45 -11.92
C ARG A 20 20.55 24.73 -12.03
N VAL A 21 21.34 23.71 -12.36
CA VAL A 21 22.79 23.81 -12.50
C VAL A 21 23.16 24.66 -13.71
N HIS A 22 22.53 24.42 -14.87
CA HIS A 22 22.76 25.19 -16.10
C HIS A 22 22.46 26.67 -15.95
N LEU A 23 21.44 27.02 -15.16
CA LEU A 23 21.07 28.40 -14.86
C LEU A 23 21.87 29.02 -13.71
N GLY A 24 22.80 28.28 -13.09
CA GLY A 24 23.57 28.77 -11.94
C GLY A 24 22.71 29.10 -10.71
N MET A 25 21.55 28.48 -10.57
CA MET A 25 20.58 28.84 -9.53
C MET A 25 20.90 28.16 -8.19
N GLY A 26 21.20 28.96 -7.18
CA GLY A 26 21.33 28.49 -5.79
C GLY A 26 19.99 28.15 -5.14
N SER A 27 18.90 28.80 -5.55
CA SER A 27 17.57 28.66 -4.90
C SER A 27 16.67 27.67 -5.64
N HIS A 28 16.32 26.56 -4.99
CA HIS A 28 15.31 25.61 -5.48
C HIS A 28 13.92 26.24 -5.60
N LYS A 29 13.54 27.12 -4.67
CA LYS A 29 12.24 27.82 -4.76
C LYS A 29 12.19 28.78 -5.95
N GLY A 30 13.30 29.45 -6.25
CA GLY A 30 13.42 30.28 -7.44
C GLY A 30 13.20 29.46 -8.71
N LEU A 31 13.85 28.29 -8.80
CA LEU A 31 13.67 27.35 -9.92
C LEU A 31 12.20 26.91 -10.06
N LEU A 32 11.56 26.57 -8.94
CA LEU A 32 10.16 26.14 -8.92
C LEU A 32 9.19 27.24 -9.38
N ALA A 33 9.37 28.48 -8.88
CA ALA A 33 8.59 29.63 -9.34
C ALA A 33 8.77 29.86 -10.83
N MET A 34 10.00 29.71 -11.34
CA MET A 34 10.31 29.84 -12.75
C MET A 34 9.57 28.77 -13.58
N LEU A 35 9.76 27.50 -13.24
CA LEU A 35 9.33 26.37 -14.07
C LEU A 35 7.84 26.07 -13.97
N PHE A 36 7.25 26.26 -12.79
CA PHE A 36 5.88 25.85 -12.51
C PHE A 36 4.95 27.03 -12.20
N GLY A 37 5.48 28.24 -11.98
CA GLY A 37 4.69 29.34 -11.42
C GLY A 37 4.29 29.10 -9.95
N ASP A 38 4.79 28.05 -9.31
CA ASP A 38 4.47 27.66 -7.94
C ASP A 38 5.73 27.17 -7.20
N THR A 39 5.99 27.73 -6.02
CA THR A 39 7.14 27.38 -5.17
C THR A 39 6.90 26.16 -4.28
N ARG A 40 5.68 25.62 -4.26
CA ARG A 40 5.23 24.51 -3.41
C ARG A 40 5.25 23.16 -4.12
N VAL A 41 5.62 23.13 -5.41
CA VAL A 41 5.72 21.88 -6.16
C VAL A 41 6.72 20.95 -5.47
N ALA A 42 6.30 19.70 -5.27
CA ALA A 42 7.13 18.71 -4.63
C ALA A 42 8.11 18.06 -5.63
N ALA A 43 9.35 17.85 -5.20
CA ALA A 43 10.38 17.14 -5.94
C ALA A 43 10.15 15.62 -5.85
N VAL A 44 9.16 15.14 -6.60
CA VAL A 44 8.74 13.74 -6.65
C VAL A 44 9.45 13.01 -7.78
N THR A 45 10.16 11.92 -7.44
CA THR A 45 10.97 11.15 -8.40
C THR A 45 10.15 10.20 -9.28
N ASP A 46 9.01 9.69 -8.79
CA ASP A 46 8.22 8.67 -9.49
C ASP A 46 7.06 9.25 -10.32
N LEU A 47 6.06 9.83 -9.66
CA LEU A 47 4.81 10.30 -10.24
C LEU A 47 4.59 11.79 -9.87
N PRO A 48 5.32 12.71 -10.52
CA PRO A 48 5.20 14.15 -10.26
C PRO A 48 3.84 14.71 -10.72
N SER A 49 3.46 15.84 -10.15
CA SER A 49 2.29 16.64 -10.52
C SER A 49 2.70 17.92 -11.26
N HIS A 50 1.73 18.77 -11.62
CA HIS A 50 1.96 20.08 -12.28
C HIS A 50 2.60 19.99 -13.68
N LEU A 51 2.53 18.84 -14.35
CA LEU A 51 3.18 18.64 -15.64
C LEU A 51 2.59 19.53 -16.75
N GLN A 52 1.31 19.89 -16.67
CA GLN A 52 0.70 20.82 -17.62
C GLN A 52 1.29 22.23 -17.50
N GLY A 53 1.53 22.70 -16.27
CA GLY A 53 2.15 24.00 -16.02
C GLY A 53 3.60 24.03 -16.48
N LEU A 54 4.36 22.97 -16.18
CA LEU A 54 5.72 22.82 -16.66
C LEU A 54 5.80 22.84 -18.18
N ALA A 55 4.95 22.06 -18.85
CA ALA A 55 4.84 22.01 -20.30
C ALA A 55 4.56 23.40 -20.89
N GLY A 56 3.58 24.14 -20.33
CA GLY A 56 3.22 25.48 -20.77
C GLY A 56 4.38 26.48 -20.69
N ASN A 57 5.22 26.39 -19.65
CA ASN A 57 6.34 27.32 -19.44
C ASN A 57 7.60 26.94 -20.25
N THR A 58 7.79 25.65 -20.53
CA THR A 58 9.02 25.13 -21.18
C THR A 58 8.84 24.81 -22.67
N GLY A 59 7.60 24.71 -23.16
CA GLY A 59 7.28 24.28 -24.53
C GLY A 59 7.37 22.77 -24.75
N LEU A 60 7.47 21.97 -23.68
CA LEU A 60 7.52 20.51 -23.75
C LEU A 60 6.12 19.90 -23.90
N ASP A 61 6.03 18.72 -24.50
CA ASP A 61 4.77 17.98 -24.60
C ASP A 61 4.46 17.22 -23.28
N PRO A 62 3.33 17.51 -22.61
CA PRO A 62 3.01 16.89 -21.32
C PRO A 62 2.82 15.37 -21.40
N GLU A 63 2.33 14.84 -22.53
CA GLU A 63 2.17 13.39 -22.71
C GLU A 63 3.52 12.67 -22.82
N THR A 64 4.44 13.28 -23.56
CA THR A 64 5.84 12.83 -23.67
C THR A 64 6.51 12.87 -22.29
N LEU A 65 6.29 13.92 -21.48
CA LEU A 65 6.83 13.96 -20.12
C LEU A 65 6.34 12.79 -19.28
N VAL A 66 5.01 12.57 -19.23
CA VAL A 66 4.41 11.47 -18.47
C VAL A 66 4.96 10.12 -18.92
N THR A 67 5.06 9.87 -20.22
CA THR A 67 5.41 8.55 -20.76
C THR A 67 6.90 8.27 -20.82
N ASN A 68 7.75 9.29 -21.00
CA ASN A 68 9.18 9.14 -21.27
C ASN A 68 10.09 9.61 -20.14
N HIS A 69 9.56 10.44 -19.24
CA HIS A 69 10.37 11.07 -18.20
C HIS A 69 9.77 10.88 -16.79
N THR A 70 8.73 10.05 -16.65
CA THR A 70 8.24 9.61 -15.34
C THR A 70 8.16 8.09 -15.25
N LEU A 71 7.82 7.59 -14.07
CA LEU A 71 7.64 6.16 -13.81
C LEU A 71 6.19 5.68 -14.03
N PHE A 72 5.32 6.51 -14.61
CA PHE A 72 3.95 6.15 -14.99
C PHE A 72 3.82 4.82 -15.77
N PRO A 73 4.71 4.47 -16.72
CA PRO A 73 4.63 3.20 -17.43
C PRO A 73 4.70 1.95 -16.53
N LEU A 74 5.31 2.07 -15.34
CA LEU A 74 5.39 0.96 -14.38
C LEU A 74 4.06 0.68 -13.66
N TYR A 75 3.10 1.60 -13.76
CA TYR A 75 1.79 1.49 -13.14
C TYR A 75 0.69 1.23 -14.17
N ALA A 76 0.76 1.90 -15.31
CA ALA A 76 -0.33 2.01 -16.27
C ALA A 76 -0.90 0.68 -16.80
N PRO A 77 -0.10 -0.38 -17.07
CA PRO A 77 -0.61 -1.67 -17.54
C PRO A 77 -1.36 -2.49 -16.46
N PHE A 78 -1.05 -2.26 -15.18
CA PHE A 78 -1.54 -3.10 -14.08
C PHE A 78 -2.81 -2.57 -13.41
N ILE A 79 -3.24 -1.36 -13.77
CA ILE A 79 -4.42 -0.68 -13.20
C ILE A 79 -5.56 -0.57 -14.23
N PRO A 80 -6.84 -0.59 -13.80
CA PRO A 80 -7.98 -0.43 -14.71
C PRO A 80 -7.98 0.91 -15.47
N LYS A 81 -8.58 0.94 -16.66
CA LYS A 81 -8.65 2.13 -17.55
C LYS A 81 -9.08 3.42 -16.82
N GLN A 82 -10.13 3.35 -16.00
CA GLN A 82 -10.60 4.51 -15.23
C GLN A 82 -9.57 5.03 -14.22
N ARG A 83 -8.83 4.12 -13.55
CA ARG A 83 -7.76 4.52 -12.61
C ARG A 83 -6.55 5.07 -13.35
N ARG A 84 -6.17 4.48 -14.48
CA ARG A 84 -5.12 4.99 -15.37
C ARG A 84 -5.40 6.43 -15.80
N PHE A 85 -6.64 6.71 -16.21
CA PHE A 85 -7.07 8.05 -16.60
C PHE A 85 -6.99 9.05 -15.43
N LYS A 86 -7.51 8.69 -14.24
CA LYS A 86 -7.43 9.54 -13.05
C LYS A 86 -5.98 9.81 -12.61
N LEU A 87 -5.13 8.78 -12.64
CA LEU A 87 -3.72 8.92 -12.32
C LEU A 87 -3.03 9.89 -13.27
N HIS A 88 -3.23 9.71 -14.57
CA HIS A 88 -2.69 10.60 -15.61
C HIS A 88 -3.16 12.05 -15.42
N GLN A 89 -4.46 12.28 -15.23
CA GLN A 89 -5.00 13.61 -14.95
C GLN A 89 -4.40 14.24 -13.67
N SER A 90 -4.16 13.44 -12.62
CA SER A 90 -3.55 13.96 -11.39
C SER A 90 -2.09 14.39 -11.56
N MET A 91 -1.38 13.82 -12.54
CA MET A 91 -0.01 14.24 -12.87
C MET A 91 0.00 15.56 -13.66
N LEU A 92 -1.02 15.80 -14.50
CA LEU A 92 -1.14 17.04 -15.26
C LEU A 92 -1.60 18.23 -14.40
N ALA A 93 -2.53 18.01 -13.48
CA ALA A 93 -3.15 19.07 -12.68
C ALA A 93 -2.23 19.64 -11.57
N PRO A 94 -2.42 20.92 -11.20
CA PRO A 94 -1.88 21.46 -9.96
C PRO A 94 -2.66 20.92 -8.74
N ASP A 95 -1.95 20.50 -7.70
CA ASP A 95 -2.51 20.20 -6.37
C ASP A 95 -3.60 19.11 -6.24
N GLN A 96 -3.46 17.96 -6.91
CA GLN A 96 -4.28 16.77 -6.58
C GLN A 96 -3.56 15.85 -5.57
N PRO A 97 -4.00 15.78 -4.30
CA PRO A 97 -3.46 14.81 -3.35
C PRO A 97 -3.83 13.39 -3.78
N GLY A 98 -2.83 12.56 -4.08
CA GLY A 98 -3.02 11.11 -4.13
C GLY A 98 -2.77 10.42 -5.46
N ALA A 99 -1.86 10.88 -6.33
CA ALA A 99 -1.41 10.09 -7.48
C ALA A 99 -1.02 8.65 -7.08
N ILE A 100 -0.28 8.49 -5.98
CA ILE A 100 0.07 7.18 -5.39
C ILE A 100 -1.18 6.44 -4.86
N GLY A 101 -2.15 7.15 -4.28
CA GLY A 101 -3.42 6.56 -3.82
C GLY A 101 -4.31 6.07 -4.96
N LEU A 102 -4.34 6.82 -6.08
CA LEU A 102 -5.09 6.54 -7.31
C LEU A 102 -4.48 5.41 -8.14
N ALA A 103 -3.16 5.18 -8.03
CA ALA A 103 -2.51 3.97 -8.54
C ALA A 103 -3.07 2.69 -7.87
N GLY A 104 -3.62 2.79 -6.66
CA GLY A 104 -4.29 1.69 -5.97
C GLY A 104 -3.69 1.43 -4.59
N ALA A 105 -4.01 2.34 -3.66
CA ALA A 105 -3.95 2.26 -2.20
C ALA A 105 -2.90 1.34 -1.53
N SER A 106 -2.06 2.00 -0.73
CA SER A 106 -0.75 1.59 -0.22
C SER A 106 0.33 1.75 -1.27
N THR A 107 1.46 2.27 -0.84
CA THR A 107 2.75 2.47 -1.53
C THR A 107 3.37 1.17 -2.09
N ALA A 108 2.55 0.23 -2.58
CA ALA A 108 2.84 -1.21 -2.70
C ALA A 108 2.92 -1.73 -4.15
N LEU A 109 2.64 -0.89 -5.15
CA LEU A 109 2.75 -1.29 -6.56
C LEU A 109 4.21 -1.31 -7.03
N VAL A 110 5.03 -0.41 -6.51
CA VAL A 110 6.46 -0.42 -6.76
C VAL A 110 7.11 -0.06 -5.45
N LYS A 111 8.00 -0.94 -4.95
CA LYS A 111 8.87 -0.57 -3.85
C LYS A 111 10.08 0.16 -4.44
N TRP A 112 10.63 1.09 -3.67
CA TRP A 112 11.65 2.00 -4.13
C TRP A 112 12.92 1.82 -3.30
N PRO A 113 14.11 1.96 -3.92
CA PRO A 113 15.35 1.99 -3.16
C PRO A 113 15.34 3.20 -2.20
N GLU A 114 16.14 3.12 -1.16
CA GLU A 114 16.31 4.24 -0.23
C GLU A 114 17.02 5.41 -0.92
N TRP A 115 17.97 5.10 -1.79
CA TRP A 115 18.82 6.04 -2.51
C TRP A 115 18.54 6.03 -4.02
N LEU A 116 18.82 7.16 -4.68
CA LEU A 116 18.95 7.17 -6.13
C LEU A 116 20.15 6.32 -6.53
N ARG A 117 19.97 5.51 -7.56
CA ARG A 117 20.98 4.56 -8.00
C ARG A 117 21.56 4.92 -9.36
N TYR A 118 22.77 4.47 -9.60
CA TYR A 118 23.50 4.73 -10.84
C TYR A 118 24.45 3.58 -11.20
N CYS A 119 24.83 3.53 -12.47
CA CYS A 119 25.97 2.75 -12.93
C CYS A 119 27.21 3.65 -12.96
N PRO A 120 28.32 3.29 -12.29
CA PRO A 120 29.54 4.12 -12.29
C PRO A 120 30.13 4.28 -13.71
N LEU A 121 30.14 3.22 -14.51
CA LEU A 121 30.63 3.25 -15.88
C LEU A 121 29.76 4.10 -16.80
N CYS A 122 28.42 3.99 -16.71
CA CYS A 122 27.53 4.87 -17.46
C CYS A 122 27.72 6.34 -17.09
N PHE A 123 28.01 6.65 -15.83
CA PHE A 123 28.24 8.03 -15.40
C PHE A 123 29.52 8.61 -16.01
N GLU A 124 30.60 7.84 -16.04
CA GLU A 124 31.84 8.23 -16.73
C GLU A 124 31.61 8.46 -18.22
N GLU A 125 30.91 7.54 -18.89
CA GLU A 125 30.54 7.68 -20.31
C GLU A 125 29.63 8.88 -20.57
N MET A 126 28.66 9.15 -19.71
CA MET A 126 27.79 10.32 -19.83
C MET A 126 28.59 11.61 -19.70
N VAL A 127 29.51 11.69 -18.73
CA VAL A 127 30.38 12.87 -18.59
C VAL A 127 31.28 13.04 -19.80
N ALA A 128 31.90 11.96 -20.30
CA ALA A 128 32.78 12.02 -21.46
C ALA A 128 32.03 12.45 -22.73
N ASN A 129 30.81 11.96 -22.95
CA ASN A 129 30.07 12.18 -24.20
C ASN A 129 29.12 13.39 -24.17
N LEU A 130 28.55 13.71 -23.01
CA LEU A 130 27.51 14.73 -22.83
C LEU A 130 27.99 15.92 -22.00
N GLY A 131 29.12 15.79 -21.28
CA GLY A 131 29.62 16.80 -20.34
C GLY A 131 28.95 16.75 -18.97
N GLU A 132 27.91 15.94 -18.79
CA GLU A 132 27.16 15.83 -17.55
C GLU A 132 26.45 14.47 -17.41
N PRO A 133 26.33 13.91 -16.20
CA PRO A 133 25.55 12.70 -15.96
C PRO A 133 24.08 13.03 -15.66
N TYR A 134 23.21 12.03 -15.75
CA TYR A 134 21.79 12.16 -15.42
C TYR A 134 21.21 10.90 -14.79
N TRP A 135 20.15 11.05 -14.00
CA TRP A 135 19.48 9.90 -13.38
C TRP A 135 18.58 9.19 -14.39
N ARG A 136 18.89 7.92 -14.70
CA ARG A 136 18.01 7.09 -15.53
C ARG A 136 16.84 6.53 -14.73
N ARG A 137 15.70 6.34 -15.41
CA ARG A 137 14.47 5.76 -14.85
C ARG A 137 14.63 4.28 -14.53
N CYS A 138 15.23 3.51 -15.45
CA CYS A 138 15.37 2.05 -15.30
C CYS A 138 16.16 1.63 -14.05
N TRP A 139 17.03 2.50 -13.54
CA TRP A 139 17.83 2.22 -12.35
C TRP A 139 17.07 2.41 -11.03
N GLN A 140 15.89 3.02 -11.02
CA GLN A 140 15.27 3.42 -9.76
C GLN A 140 14.24 2.43 -9.20
N VAL A 141 14.10 1.24 -9.78
CA VAL A 141 13.07 0.27 -9.36
C VAL A 141 13.69 -0.78 -8.45
N GLN A 142 13.18 -0.90 -7.21
CA GLN A 142 13.70 -1.90 -6.27
C GLN A 142 13.60 -3.32 -6.86
N GLY A 143 14.68 -4.09 -6.73
CA GLY A 143 14.83 -5.44 -7.27
C GLY A 143 15.40 -5.48 -8.69
N VAL A 144 15.48 -4.34 -9.37
CA VAL A 144 16.19 -4.24 -10.65
C VAL A 144 17.54 -3.60 -10.37
N ASP A 145 18.53 -4.44 -10.12
CA ASP A 145 19.81 -4.04 -9.52
C ASP A 145 20.98 -4.11 -10.51
N ALA A 146 20.70 -4.32 -11.80
CA ALA A 146 21.69 -4.46 -12.87
C ALA A 146 21.61 -3.34 -13.91
N CYS A 147 22.78 -2.88 -14.37
CA CYS A 147 22.92 -2.07 -15.57
C CYS A 147 22.94 -2.96 -16.82
N LEU A 148 22.13 -2.63 -17.82
CA LEU A 148 22.10 -3.38 -19.09
C LEU A 148 23.26 -3.06 -20.03
N GLU A 149 23.82 -1.85 -19.95
CA GLU A 149 24.90 -1.41 -20.83
C GLU A 149 26.22 -2.11 -20.45
N HIS A 150 26.47 -2.23 -19.14
CA HIS A 150 27.76 -2.72 -18.60
C HIS A 150 27.66 -4.07 -17.90
N GLY A 151 26.46 -4.61 -17.68
CA GLY A 151 26.27 -5.88 -16.99
C GLY A 151 26.78 -5.89 -15.54
N CYS A 152 26.80 -4.73 -14.87
CA CYS A 152 27.25 -4.58 -13.49
C CYS A 152 26.12 -4.22 -12.54
N LEU A 153 26.32 -4.42 -11.24
CA LEU A 153 25.38 -3.99 -10.21
C LEU A 153 25.32 -2.46 -10.14
N LEU A 154 24.12 -1.95 -9.88
CA LEU A 154 23.87 -0.54 -9.63
C LEU A 154 24.34 -0.17 -8.22
N LEU A 155 24.92 1.02 -8.09
CA LEU A 155 25.39 1.57 -6.82
C LEU A 155 24.39 2.59 -6.26
N ASP A 156 24.28 2.64 -4.94
CA ASP A 156 23.53 3.68 -4.23
C ASP A 156 24.33 4.99 -4.19
N SER A 157 23.64 6.10 -4.45
CA SER A 157 24.17 7.46 -4.28
C SER A 157 23.89 7.99 -2.87
N PRO A 158 24.53 9.07 -2.42
CA PRO A 158 24.16 9.74 -1.16
C PRO A 158 22.83 10.53 -1.24
N ILE A 159 22.09 10.43 -2.34
CA ILE A 159 20.84 11.18 -2.56
C ILE A 159 19.66 10.25 -2.36
N LEU A 160 18.78 10.56 -1.40
CA LEU A 160 17.57 9.78 -1.15
C LEU A 160 16.61 9.79 -2.35
N PHE A 161 16.03 8.62 -2.68
CA PHE A 161 14.99 8.50 -3.72
C PHE A 161 13.71 9.27 -3.34
N ARG A 162 13.32 9.23 -2.06
CA ARG A 162 12.25 10.07 -1.47
C ARG A 162 12.83 10.92 -0.35
N ARG A 163 12.92 12.24 -0.54
CA ARG A 163 13.48 13.17 0.45
C ARG A 163 12.48 13.63 1.50
N ALA A 164 12.99 13.94 2.69
CA ALA A 164 12.24 14.64 3.75
C ALA A 164 11.97 16.12 3.38
N HIS A 165 12.93 16.78 2.71
CA HIS A 165 12.75 18.12 2.16
C HIS A 165 12.06 18.04 0.80
N ARG A 166 10.78 18.42 0.79
CA ARG A 166 9.85 18.14 -0.31
C ARG A 166 10.10 18.92 -1.60
N HIS A 167 11.01 19.90 -1.66
CA HIS A 167 11.09 20.85 -2.79
C HIS A 167 12.46 20.90 -3.48
N GLU A 168 13.36 19.97 -3.17
CA GLU A 168 14.75 20.03 -3.65
C GLU A 168 15.06 19.01 -4.75
N PHE A 169 15.64 19.53 -5.83
CA PHE A 169 16.14 18.79 -6.99
C PHE A 169 17.66 18.75 -6.99
N HIS A 170 18.22 17.54 -7.04
CA HIS A 170 19.65 17.27 -6.93
C HIS A 170 20.17 16.64 -8.22
N ALA A 171 21.09 17.35 -8.87
CA ALA A 171 21.66 16.91 -10.14
C ALA A 171 22.56 15.71 -9.90
N ALA A 172 22.67 14.84 -10.89
CA ALA A 172 23.65 13.76 -10.85
C ALA A 172 25.07 14.36 -10.90
N THR A 173 25.98 13.74 -10.17
CA THR A 173 27.40 14.09 -10.14
C THR A 173 28.21 12.80 -10.11
N LEU A 174 29.48 12.87 -10.49
CA LEU A 174 30.40 11.77 -10.26
C LEU A 174 30.59 11.58 -8.74
N PHE A 175 30.59 10.32 -8.31
CA PHE A 175 30.86 9.95 -6.94
C PHE A 175 32.18 9.17 -6.88
N PRO A 176 33.12 9.54 -6.00
CA PRO A 176 34.38 8.80 -5.87
C PRO A 176 34.14 7.42 -5.23
N GLY A 177 34.84 6.40 -5.72
CA GLY A 177 35.02 5.13 -4.98
C GLY A 177 33.97 4.03 -5.20
N GLY A 178 33.43 3.87 -6.41
CA GLY A 178 32.53 2.76 -6.73
C GLY A 178 33.24 1.53 -7.30
N SER A 179 33.26 0.41 -6.58
CA SER A 179 33.71 -0.86 -7.14
C SER A 179 32.68 -1.40 -8.15
N VAL A 180 33.14 -1.78 -9.34
CA VAL A 180 32.29 -2.41 -10.36
C VAL A 180 32.15 -3.90 -10.04
N ILE A 181 30.94 -4.31 -9.68
CA ILE A 181 30.61 -5.70 -9.38
C ILE A 181 29.78 -6.26 -10.55
N PRO A 182 30.17 -7.36 -11.20
CA PRO A 182 29.36 -7.99 -12.24
C PRO A 182 27.98 -8.41 -11.74
N ALA A 183 26.94 -8.20 -12.54
CA ALA A 183 25.58 -8.61 -12.23
C ALA A 183 25.31 -10.06 -12.65
N GLU A 184 24.51 -10.77 -11.85
CA GLU A 184 24.01 -12.10 -12.20
C GLU A 184 23.05 -12.03 -13.40
N ALA A 185 23.05 -13.07 -14.23
CA ALA A 185 22.20 -13.14 -15.42
C ALA A 185 20.70 -12.98 -15.12
N ALA A 186 20.23 -13.40 -13.94
CA ALA A 186 18.84 -13.21 -13.51
C ALA A 186 18.48 -11.74 -13.31
N LEU A 187 19.40 -10.94 -12.75
CA LEU A 187 19.22 -9.50 -12.54
C LEU A 187 19.23 -8.75 -13.87
N THR A 188 20.10 -9.15 -14.80
CA THR A 188 20.12 -8.60 -16.16
C THR A 188 18.79 -8.89 -16.88
N ARG A 189 18.24 -10.11 -16.76
CA ARG A 189 16.91 -10.42 -17.32
C ARG A 189 15.81 -9.54 -16.72
N LEU A 190 15.81 -9.30 -15.42
CA LEU A 190 14.86 -8.39 -14.78
C LEU A 190 15.00 -6.95 -15.31
N ALA A 191 16.23 -6.47 -15.45
CA ALA A 191 16.51 -5.16 -16.03
C ALA A 191 16.02 -5.05 -17.49
N THR A 192 16.20 -6.10 -18.30
CA THR A 192 15.70 -6.12 -19.69
C THR A 192 14.19 -5.96 -19.74
N VAL A 193 13.46 -6.78 -18.97
CA VAL A 193 12.00 -6.77 -18.93
C VAL A 193 11.49 -5.43 -18.35
N LEU A 194 12.18 -4.85 -17.36
CA LEU A 194 11.82 -3.52 -16.84
C LEU A 194 11.98 -2.43 -17.92
N THR A 195 13.10 -2.41 -18.64
CA THR A 195 13.35 -1.40 -19.68
C THR A 195 12.35 -1.51 -20.81
N GLN A 196 11.98 -2.74 -21.23
CA GLN A 196 10.90 -2.96 -22.20
C GLN A 196 9.56 -2.41 -21.69
N LEU A 197 9.25 -2.60 -20.41
CA LEU A 197 8.04 -2.06 -19.78
C LEU A 197 8.04 -0.51 -19.73
N LEU A 198 9.19 0.13 -19.48
CA LEU A 198 9.31 1.60 -19.45
C LEU A 198 9.11 2.25 -20.82
N VAL A 199 9.46 1.54 -21.90
CA VAL A 199 9.31 2.02 -23.28
C VAL A 199 7.96 1.60 -23.89
N TYR A 200 7.23 0.69 -23.24
CA TYR A 200 5.93 0.20 -23.72
C TYR A 200 4.92 1.34 -23.94
N ARG A 201 4.45 1.47 -25.19
CA ARG A 201 3.52 2.52 -25.64
C ARG A 201 2.05 2.10 -25.66
N GLY A 202 1.73 0.87 -25.27
CA GLY A 202 0.36 0.37 -25.39
C GLY A 202 -0.63 1.18 -24.55
N GLY A 203 -1.59 1.80 -25.24
CA GLY A 203 -2.70 2.55 -24.63
C GLY A 203 -3.72 1.65 -23.91
N ARG A 204 -3.61 0.32 -24.05
CA ARG A 204 -4.60 -0.64 -23.58
C ARG A 204 -4.14 -1.28 -22.28
N SER A 205 -4.95 -1.12 -21.23
CA SER A 205 -4.78 -1.89 -20.00
C SER A 205 -5.61 -3.18 -20.09
N PRO A 206 -5.01 -4.37 -19.86
CA PRO A 206 -5.75 -5.63 -19.74
C PRO A 206 -6.85 -5.59 -18.68
N GLY A 207 -6.66 -4.76 -17.65
CA GLY A 207 -7.50 -4.74 -16.45
C GLY A 207 -7.42 -6.05 -15.67
N PHE A 208 -8.17 -6.14 -14.57
CA PHE A 208 -8.09 -7.30 -13.67
C PHE A 208 -8.58 -8.59 -14.32
N ALA A 209 -9.57 -8.53 -15.22
CA ALA A 209 -10.07 -9.70 -15.93
C ALA A 209 -9.01 -10.27 -16.88
N GLY A 210 -8.35 -9.41 -17.69
CA GLY A 210 -7.29 -9.82 -18.60
C GLY A 210 -6.12 -10.46 -17.86
N TRP A 211 -5.61 -9.80 -16.81
CA TRP A 211 -4.54 -10.35 -15.99
C TRP A 211 -4.92 -11.67 -15.29
N SER A 212 -6.14 -11.78 -14.75
CA SER A 212 -6.60 -13.04 -14.14
C SER A 212 -6.60 -14.20 -15.14
N ASN A 213 -7.02 -13.94 -16.38
CA ASN A 213 -7.09 -14.96 -17.40
C ASN A 213 -5.70 -15.32 -17.92
N PHE A 214 -4.84 -14.32 -18.11
CA PHE A 214 -3.44 -14.50 -18.47
C PHE A 214 -2.71 -15.42 -17.47
N TYR A 215 -2.74 -15.10 -16.17
CA TYR A 215 -2.04 -15.91 -15.18
C TYR A 215 -2.61 -17.33 -15.04
N GLN A 216 -3.92 -17.50 -15.28
CA GLN A 216 -4.55 -18.81 -15.31
C GLN A 216 -4.14 -19.64 -16.53
N ARG A 217 -3.89 -19.00 -17.68
CA ARG A 217 -3.35 -19.64 -18.87
C ARG A 217 -1.87 -19.96 -18.69
N LEU A 218 -1.09 -19.01 -18.16
CA LEU A 218 0.32 -19.19 -17.84
C LEU A 218 0.55 -20.40 -16.91
N ALA A 219 -0.30 -20.59 -15.91
CA ALA A 219 -0.24 -21.77 -15.05
C ALA A 219 -0.51 -23.08 -15.82
N THR A 220 -1.36 -23.06 -16.84
CA THR A 220 -1.59 -24.21 -17.72
C THR A 220 -0.37 -24.48 -18.60
N ASP A 221 0.19 -23.43 -19.22
CA ASP A 221 1.33 -23.54 -20.14
C ASP A 221 2.56 -24.12 -19.45
N CYS A 222 2.77 -23.78 -18.17
CA CYS A 222 3.88 -24.31 -17.36
C CYS A 222 3.55 -25.66 -16.66
N GLY A 223 2.45 -26.32 -17.00
CA GLY A 223 2.04 -27.60 -16.39
C GLY A 223 1.67 -27.50 -14.89
N ALA A 224 1.51 -26.28 -14.36
CA ALA A 224 1.28 -26.00 -12.95
C ALA A 224 -0.22 -25.96 -12.61
N ARG A 225 -1.02 -26.83 -13.23
CA ARG A 225 -2.48 -26.83 -13.06
C ARG A 225 -3.04 -28.24 -12.91
N ARG A 226 -3.92 -28.43 -11.91
CA ARG A 226 -4.70 -29.66 -11.69
C ARG A 226 -6.18 -29.32 -11.78
N GLY A 227 -6.80 -29.55 -12.94
CA GLY A 227 -8.18 -29.15 -13.21
C GLY A 227 -8.39 -27.64 -13.10
N ARG A 228 -9.20 -27.19 -12.12
CA ARG A 228 -9.42 -25.76 -11.83
C ARG A 228 -8.42 -25.15 -10.84
N GLN A 229 -7.58 -25.97 -10.20
CA GLN A 229 -6.64 -25.50 -9.18
C GLN A 229 -5.25 -25.25 -9.77
N VAL A 230 -4.63 -24.14 -9.37
CA VAL A 230 -3.25 -23.79 -9.73
C VAL A 230 -2.30 -24.32 -8.66
N ARG A 231 -1.31 -25.11 -9.08
CA ARG A 231 -0.20 -25.63 -8.27
C ARG A 231 0.82 -24.54 -8.01
N THR A 232 0.53 -23.69 -7.03
CA THR A 232 1.39 -22.53 -6.71
C THR A 232 2.72 -22.96 -6.10
N ASP A 233 2.79 -24.18 -5.53
CA ASP A 233 4.01 -24.85 -5.10
C ASP A 233 5.01 -25.06 -6.25
N ALA A 234 4.52 -25.48 -7.42
CA ALA A 234 5.37 -25.70 -8.59
C ALA A 234 5.90 -24.37 -9.15
N ILE A 235 5.03 -23.37 -9.24
CA ILE A 235 5.39 -22.01 -9.69
C ILE A 235 6.42 -21.40 -8.75
N TRP A 236 6.25 -21.58 -7.43
CA TRP A 236 7.19 -21.04 -6.44
C TRP A 236 8.58 -21.66 -6.58
N ARG A 237 8.66 -22.98 -6.80
CA ARG A 237 9.94 -23.66 -7.09
C ARG A 237 10.63 -23.08 -8.33
N MET A 238 9.90 -22.89 -9.43
CA MET A 238 10.47 -22.27 -10.65
C MET A 238 11.04 -20.86 -10.39
N ILE A 239 10.41 -20.07 -9.52
CA ILE A 239 10.92 -18.76 -9.12
C ILE A 239 12.20 -18.88 -8.28
N GLN A 240 12.22 -19.82 -7.33
CA GLN A 240 13.39 -20.10 -6.48
C GLN A 240 14.59 -20.65 -7.29
N ASP A 241 14.32 -21.38 -8.37
CA ASP A 241 15.36 -21.89 -9.27
C ASP A 241 15.94 -20.78 -10.18
N THR A 242 15.18 -19.71 -10.42
CA THR A 242 15.58 -18.62 -11.31
C THR A 242 16.29 -17.47 -10.58
N HIS A 243 15.85 -17.17 -9.34
CA HIS A 243 16.31 -16.02 -8.57
C HIS A 243 16.93 -16.45 -7.24
N SER A 244 18.05 -15.85 -6.87
CA SER A 244 18.75 -16.19 -5.63
C SER A 244 17.87 -15.90 -4.40
N ARG A 245 17.97 -16.78 -3.39
CA ARG A 245 17.19 -16.66 -2.15
C ARG A 245 17.42 -15.30 -1.46
N ASP A 246 18.67 -14.84 -1.41
CA ASP A 246 19.04 -13.60 -0.75
C ASP A 246 18.40 -12.39 -1.44
N TRP A 247 18.36 -12.39 -2.77
CA TRP A 247 17.69 -11.34 -3.53
C TRP A 247 16.16 -11.33 -3.27
N ILE A 248 15.50 -12.49 -3.21
CA ILE A 248 14.06 -12.58 -2.91
C ILE A 248 13.78 -12.04 -1.49
N ILE A 249 14.66 -12.34 -0.52
CA ILE A 249 14.56 -11.84 0.86
C ILE A 249 14.74 -10.31 0.90
N ALA A 250 15.78 -9.78 0.25
CA ALA A 250 16.09 -8.35 0.21
C ALA A 250 14.93 -7.52 -0.38
N ASN A 251 14.17 -8.10 -1.31
CA ASN A 251 13.00 -7.46 -1.92
C ASN A 251 11.69 -7.68 -1.14
N GLY A 252 11.74 -8.41 -0.02
CA GLY A 252 10.60 -8.73 0.83
C GLY A 252 9.53 -9.53 0.09
N LEU A 253 9.95 -10.47 -0.76
CA LEU A 253 9.09 -11.39 -1.52
C LEU A 253 9.14 -12.83 -0.99
N TRP A 254 10.08 -13.13 -0.07
CA TRP A 254 10.35 -14.47 0.43
C TRP A 254 9.28 -14.98 1.41
N ALA A 255 8.99 -16.28 1.32
CA ALA A 255 8.28 -17.06 2.32
C ALA A 255 8.74 -18.53 2.23
N ALA A 256 8.60 -19.28 3.33
CA ALA A 256 8.92 -20.71 3.36
C ALA A 256 7.98 -21.54 2.46
N GLU A 257 6.74 -21.11 2.35
CA GLU A 257 5.71 -21.65 1.45
C GLU A 257 5.34 -20.60 0.39
N PRO A 258 4.62 -20.96 -0.69
CA PRO A 258 4.19 -20.01 -1.71
C PRO A 258 3.51 -18.77 -1.08
N PRO A 259 4.07 -17.56 -1.28
CA PRO A 259 3.65 -16.40 -0.53
C PRO A 259 2.22 -15.97 -0.90
N PRO A 260 1.47 -15.33 0.03
CA PRO A 260 0.08 -14.92 -0.22
C PRO A 260 -0.11 -14.03 -1.45
N TRP A 261 0.91 -13.22 -1.80
CA TRP A 261 0.86 -12.39 -3.00
C TRP A 261 0.89 -13.23 -4.28
N LEU A 262 1.68 -14.30 -4.33
CA LEU A 262 1.80 -15.19 -5.48
C LEU A 262 0.52 -16.01 -5.66
N LEU A 263 -0.02 -16.52 -4.56
CA LEU A 263 -1.33 -17.17 -4.54
C LEU A 263 -2.42 -16.24 -5.09
N ALA A 264 -2.42 -14.97 -4.67
CA ALA A 264 -3.41 -13.99 -5.12
C ALA A 264 -3.22 -13.60 -6.60
N LEU A 265 -1.97 -13.53 -7.09
CA LEU A 265 -1.64 -13.20 -8.48
C LEU A 265 -2.17 -14.27 -9.44
N PHE A 266 -2.02 -15.55 -9.10
CA PHE A 266 -2.56 -16.64 -9.94
C PHE A 266 -4.06 -16.89 -9.76
N ARG A 267 -4.75 -16.13 -8.90
CA ARG A 267 -6.21 -16.20 -8.71
C ARG A 267 -6.91 -15.03 -9.41
N LYS A 268 -8.21 -14.86 -9.13
CA LYS A 268 -8.99 -13.69 -9.59
C LYS A 268 -8.39 -12.41 -9.00
N HIS A 269 -7.87 -11.54 -9.86
CA HIS A 269 -7.35 -10.24 -9.48
C HIS A 269 -8.49 -9.38 -8.93
N ARG A 270 -8.33 -8.96 -7.68
CA ARG A 270 -9.24 -8.00 -7.00
C ARG A 270 -8.57 -6.65 -6.75
N LYS A 271 -7.25 -6.60 -6.93
CA LYS A 271 -6.39 -5.44 -6.76
C LYS A 271 -5.29 -5.48 -7.83
N ALA A 272 -4.59 -4.36 -8.00
CA ALA A 272 -3.38 -4.31 -8.79
C ALA A 272 -2.23 -4.95 -7.99
N PHE A 273 -1.31 -5.60 -8.70
CA PHE A 273 -0.09 -6.18 -8.14
C PHE A 273 1.11 -5.37 -8.62
N GLY A 274 2.19 -5.42 -7.84
CA GLY A 274 3.34 -4.60 -8.13
C GLY A 274 4.12 -5.03 -9.36
N CYS A 275 4.78 -4.08 -10.04
CA CYS A 275 5.51 -4.40 -11.27
C CYS A 275 6.54 -5.51 -11.02
N LEU A 276 7.30 -5.45 -9.91
CA LEU A 276 8.27 -6.48 -9.55
C LEU A 276 7.65 -7.88 -9.38
N GLN A 277 6.41 -7.96 -8.87
CA GLN A 277 5.68 -9.23 -8.73
C GLN A 277 5.29 -9.81 -10.09
N HIS A 278 5.04 -8.95 -11.09
CA HIS A 278 4.82 -9.38 -12.46
C HIS A 278 6.16 -9.81 -13.11
N LEU A 279 7.20 -8.99 -13.00
CA LEU A 279 8.52 -9.21 -13.61
C LEU A 279 9.18 -10.51 -13.12
N ILE A 280 9.14 -10.80 -11.82
CA ILE A 280 9.72 -12.03 -11.26
C ILE A 280 9.03 -13.28 -11.84
N VAL A 281 7.71 -13.23 -12.06
CA VAL A 281 6.98 -14.35 -12.63
C VAL A 281 7.27 -14.49 -14.13
N TRP A 282 7.29 -13.38 -14.87
CA TRP A 282 7.58 -13.41 -16.32
C TRP A 282 8.98 -13.92 -16.60
N THR A 283 9.99 -13.43 -15.88
CA THR A 283 11.38 -13.85 -16.04
C THR A 283 11.62 -15.31 -15.64
N SER A 284 10.82 -15.86 -14.73
CA SER A 284 10.95 -17.26 -14.28
C SER A 284 10.17 -18.25 -15.16
N LEU A 285 8.97 -17.89 -15.61
CA LEU A 285 8.09 -18.82 -16.33
C LEU A 285 8.18 -18.69 -17.85
N ARG A 286 8.58 -17.52 -18.38
CA ARG A 286 8.71 -17.24 -19.81
C ARG A 286 9.98 -16.42 -20.06
N PRO A 287 11.17 -16.99 -19.78
CA PRO A 287 12.43 -16.29 -19.95
C PRO A 287 12.62 -15.84 -21.41
N GLY A 288 13.02 -14.58 -21.60
CA GLY A 288 13.29 -14.02 -22.93
C GLY A 288 12.06 -13.57 -23.72
N GLN A 289 10.84 -13.77 -23.22
CA GLN A 289 9.65 -13.26 -23.89
C GLN A 289 9.54 -11.73 -23.77
N ASP A 290 9.20 -11.07 -24.88
CA ASP A 290 8.98 -9.63 -24.92
C ASP A 290 7.75 -9.19 -24.10
N VAL A 291 7.92 -8.11 -23.33
CA VAL A 291 6.87 -7.56 -22.45
C VAL A 291 5.65 -7.08 -23.22
N SER A 292 5.82 -6.48 -24.41
CA SER A 292 4.68 -6.01 -25.20
C SER A 292 3.81 -7.18 -25.62
N GLY A 293 4.42 -8.29 -26.03
CA GLY A 293 3.72 -9.54 -26.34
C GLY A 293 2.94 -10.09 -25.13
N ILE A 294 3.53 -10.06 -23.93
CA ILE A 294 2.86 -10.49 -22.69
C ILE A 294 1.63 -9.63 -22.38
N ILE A 295 1.76 -8.30 -22.50
CA ILE A 295 0.66 -7.38 -22.19
C ILE A 295 -0.46 -7.50 -23.23
N GLU A 296 -0.14 -7.64 -24.52
CA GLU A 296 -1.12 -7.85 -25.59
C GLU A 296 -1.82 -9.21 -25.45
N GLU A 297 -1.11 -10.28 -25.08
CA GLU A 297 -1.73 -11.57 -24.76
C GLU A 297 -2.70 -11.45 -23.58
N ALA A 298 -2.30 -10.74 -22.51
CA ALA A 298 -3.16 -10.50 -21.37
C ALA A 298 -4.41 -9.67 -21.73
N TRP A 299 -4.26 -8.72 -22.65
CA TRP A 299 -5.39 -7.96 -23.19
C TRP A 299 -6.33 -8.85 -24.01
N ALA A 300 -5.81 -9.71 -24.89
CA ALA A 300 -6.59 -10.66 -25.67
C ALA A 300 -7.36 -11.65 -24.78
N CYS A 301 -6.73 -12.13 -23.70
CA CYS A 301 -7.35 -13.03 -22.72
C CYS A 301 -8.57 -12.42 -22.02
N ARG A 302 -8.76 -11.09 -22.04
CA ARG A 302 -9.98 -10.45 -21.53
C ARG A 302 -11.23 -10.89 -22.29
N LEU A 303 -11.12 -11.12 -23.59
CA LEU A 303 -12.25 -11.43 -24.48
C LEU A 303 -12.66 -12.91 -24.39
N SER A 304 -11.71 -13.80 -24.12
CA SER A 304 -11.89 -15.26 -24.19
C SER A 304 -12.80 -15.86 -23.10
N ARG A 305 -12.96 -15.21 -21.94
CA ARG A 305 -13.87 -15.70 -20.87
C ARG A 305 -15.26 -15.08 -20.86
N HIS A 306 -15.51 -14.01 -21.61
CA HIS A 306 -16.89 -13.49 -21.71
C HIS A 306 -17.85 -14.47 -22.41
N GLN A 307 -17.33 -15.50 -23.09
CA GLN A 307 -18.12 -16.62 -23.64
C GLN A 307 -18.16 -17.86 -22.73
N ALA A 308 -17.12 -18.11 -21.91
CA ALA A 308 -17.05 -19.31 -21.06
C ALA A 308 -17.74 -19.16 -19.69
N ASP A 309 -18.11 -17.94 -19.30
CA ASP A 309 -18.84 -17.61 -18.07
C ASP A 309 -20.33 -17.29 -18.36
N GLN A 310 -20.92 -17.88 -19.42
CA GLN A 310 -22.33 -18.24 -19.27
C GLN A 310 -22.41 -19.21 -18.08
N PRO A 311 -23.33 -19.01 -17.13
CA PRO A 311 -23.42 -19.89 -15.98
C PRO A 311 -23.52 -21.32 -16.48
N GLU A 312 -22.56 -22.16 -16.07
CA GLU A 312 -22.61 -23.62 -16.23
C GLU A 312 -24.06 -24.06 -16.02
N PHE A 313 -24.63 -24.68 -17.05
CA PHE A 313 -25.97 -25.25 -17.13
C PHE A 313 -26.68 -25.30 -15.78
N LEU A 314 -27.78 -24.55 -15.62
CA LEU A 314 -28.75 -24.83 -14.57
C LEU A 314 -28.99 -26.33 -14.61
N LEU A 315 -28.64 -27.03 -13.52
CA LEU A 315 -28.81 -28.47 -13.47
C LEU A 315 -30.30 -28.75 -13.69
N SER A 316 -30.64 -29.60 -14.66
CA SER A 316 -32.03 -29.98 -14.92
C SER A 316 -32.61 -30.54 -13.62
N ALA A 317 -33.77 -30.00 -13.22
CA ALA A 317 -34.49 -30.44 -12.05
C ALA A 317 -35.94 -30.61 -12.44
N GLU A 318 -36.58 -31.67 -11.94
CA GLU A 318 -37.99 -31.93 -12.18
C GLU A 318 -38.84 -30.73 -11.72
N PRO A 319 -39.87 -30.33 -12.48
CA PRO A 319 -40.72 -29.19 -12.14
C PRO A 319 -41.29 -29.25 -10.72
N GLU A 320 -41.64 -30.44 -10.25
CA GLU A 320 -42.15 -30.66 -8.88
C GLU A 320 -41.11 -30.36 -7.80
N GLN A 321 -39.85 -30.73 -8.04
CA GLN A 321 -38.76 -30.43 -7.11
C GLN A 321 -38.50 -28.92 -7.05
N ARG A 322 -38.52 -28.24 -8.20
CA ARG A 322 -38.39 -26.77 -8.24
C ARG A 322 -39.49 -26.09 -7.44
N LEU A 323 -40.75 -26.47 -7.68
CA LEU A 323 -41.90 -25.93 -6.94
C LEU A 323 -41.79 -26.16 -5.43
N ARG A 324 -41.34 -27.34 -5.00
CA ARG A 324 -41.13 -27.66 -3.58
C ARG A 324 -40.08 -26.75 -2.95
N TYR A 325 -38.92 -26.59 -3.57
CA TYR A 325 -37.86 -25.73 -3.04
C TYR A 325 -38.26 -24.25 -3.08
N CYS A 326 -38.98 -23.80 -4.11
CA CYS A 326 -39.55 -22.45 -4.18
C CYS A 326 -40.56 -22.20 -3.05
N ALA A 327 -41.42 -23.17 -2.73
CA ALA A 327 -42.38 -23.07 -1.63
C ALA A 327 -41.67 -22.97 -0.27
N ILE A 328 -40.67 -23.83 -0.01
CA ILE A 328 -39.87 -23.80 1.22
C ILE A 328 -39.15 -22.45 1.36
N TRP A 329 -38.55 -21.95 0.27
CA TRP A 329 -37.86 -20.66 0.28
C TRP A 329 -38.82 -19.50 0.54
N THR A 330 -40.00 -19.51 -0.08
CA THR A 330 -41.02 -18.48 0.10
C THR A 330 -41.55 -18.48 1.54
N ALA A 331 -41.76 -19.66 2.15
CA ALA A 331 -42.14 -19.78 3.55
C ALA A 331 -41.03 -19.26 4.50
N ALA A 332 -39.77 -19.60 4.24
CA ALA A 332 -38.63 -19.10 5.01
C ALA A 332 -38.49 -17.56 4.89
N LEU A 333 -38.73 -17.00 3.71
CA LEU A 333 -38.76 -15.56 3.49
C LEU A 333 -39.94 -14.88 4.20
N ALA A 334 -41.09 -15.53 4.30
CA ALA A 334 -42.25 -15.02 5.05
C ALA A 334 -42.00 -15.03 6.56
N ALA A 335 -41.37 -16.08 7.09
CA ALA A 335 -41.08 -16.22 8.51
C ALA A 335 -39.97 -15.27 9.01
N HIS A 336 -38.93 -15.02 8.19
CA HIS A 336 -37.72 -14.30 8.62
C HIS A 336 -37.52 -12.93 7.95
N GLY A 337 -38.41 -12.53 7.04
CA GLY A 337 -38.50 -11.18 6.49
C GLY A 337 -37.37 -10.74 5.54
N SER A 338 -36.23 -11.43 5.49
CA SER A 338 -35.15 -11.10 4.56
C SER A 338 -34.42 -12.35 4.01
N PRO A 339 -33.87 -12.30 2.78
CA PRO A 339 -33.06 -13.38 2.23
C PRO A 339 -31.80 -13.72 3.04
N LYS A 340 -31.33 -12.78 3.87
CA LYS A 340 -30.20 -13.03 4.77
C LYS A 340 -30.63 -13.85 5.98
N ALA A 341 -31.66 -13.40 6.69
CA ALA A 341 -32.18 -14.09 7.87
C ALA A 341 -32.71 -15.47 7.49
N ALA A 342 -33.44 -15.60 6.37
CA ALA A 342 -33.92 -16.89 5.87
C ALA A 342 -32.79 -17.89 5.60
N ARG A 343 -31.59 -17.45 5.21
CA ARG A 343 -30.42 -18.34 5.07
C ARG A 343 -29.81 -18.74 6.42
N GLU A 344 -29.71 -17.80 7.35
CA GLU A 344 -29.13 -18.03 8.68
C GLU A 344 -30.01 -18.98 9.52
N TYR A 345 -31.33 -18.90 9.37
CA TYR A 345 -32.30 -19.78 10.04
C TYR A 345 -32.69 -20.99 9.17
N GLY A 346 -31.71 -21.76 8.72
CA GLY A 346 -31.93 -23.09 8.11
C GLY A 346 -32.25 -23.12 6.61
N GLY A 347 -32.48 -21.98 5.95
CA GLY A 347 -32.74 -21.91 4.50
C GLY A 347 -31.48 -21.94 3.61
N GLN A 348 -30.29 -22.12 4.17
CA GLN A 348 -29.02 -22.08 3.43
C GLN A 348 -28.94 -23.15 2.33
N ALA A 349 -29.37 -24.38 2.62
CA ALA A 349 -29.34 -25.49 1.66
C ALA A 349 -30.33 -25.25 0.50
N VAL A 350 -31.52 -24.78 0.82
CA VAL A 350 -32.59 -24.45 -0.15
C VAL A 350 -32.16 -23.30 -1.05
N TYR A 351 -31.55 -22.25 -0.50
CA TYR A 351 -30.99 -21.16 -1.27
C TYR A 351 -29.89 -21.63 -2.23
N ALA A 352 -28.96 -22.45 -1.74
CA ALA A 352 -27.87 -22.97 -2.57
C ALA A 352 -28.37 -23.87 -3.70
N TRP A 353 -29.45 -24.64 -3.46
CA TRP A 353 -30.12 -25.45 -4.48
C TRP A 353 -30.79 -24.56 -5.52
N LEU A 354 -31.67 -23.64 -5.12
CA LEU A 354 -32.37 -22.73 -6.04
C LEU A 354 -31.39 -21.87 -6.86
N TYR A 355 -30.28 -21.45 -6.28
CA TYR A 355 -29.25 -20.69 -7.02
C TYR A 355 -28.63 -21.49 -8.18
N ARG A 356 -28.60 -22.82 -8.09
CA ARG A 356 -28.03 -23.72 -9.10
C ARG A 356 -29.06 -24.28 -10.08
N HIS A 357 -30.34 -24.28 -9.72
CA HIS A 357 -31.41 -24.94 -10.47
C HIS A 357 -32.51 -23.99 -10.97
N ASP A 358 -32.69 -22.83 -10.34
CA ASP A 358 -33.69 -21.81 -10.70
C ASP A 358 -33.26 -20.39 -10.22
N ARG A 359 -32.16 -19.92 -10.80
CA ARG A 359 -31.50 -18.68 -10.37
C ARG A 359 -32.33 -17.42 -10.66
N GLU A 360 -33.00 -17.39 -11.80
CA GLU A 360 -33.79 -16.21 -12.22
C GLU A 360 -34.96 -15.97 -11.28
N TRP A 361 -35.73 -17.03 -10.97
CA TRP A 361 -36.79 -16.97 -10.00
C TRP A 361 -36.27 -16.52 -8.63
N LEU A 362 -35.19 -17.14 -8.13
CA LEU A 362 -34.61 -16.82 -6.83
C LEU A 362 -34.19 -15.34 -6.72
N LEU A 363 -33.56 -14.81 -7.77
CA LEU A 363 -33.11 -13.40 -7.76
C LEU A 363 -34.30 -12.45 -7.86
N ALA A 364 -35.29 -12.73 -8.70
CA ALA A 364 -36.51 -11.93 -8.81
C ALA A 364 -37.30 -11.91 -7.48
N THR A 365 -37.52 -13.08 -6.86
CA THR A 365 -38.23 -13.18 -5.56
C THR A 365 -37.49 -12.47 -4.43
N ASN A 366 -36.17 -12.44 -4.45
CA ASN A 366 -35.36 -11.75 -3.44
C ASN A 366 -35.26 -10.24 -3.70
N GLN A 367 -35.49 -9.77 -4.93
CA GLN A 367 -35.27 -8.38 -5.34
C GLN A 367 -36.10 -7.40 -4.51
N ASP A 368 -37.40 -7.67 -4.37
CA ASP A 368 -38.34 -6.84 -3.62
C ASP A 368 -38.21 -6.95 -2.09
N ARG A 369 -37.50 -7.97 -1.62
CA ARG A 369 -37.26 -8.26 -0.19
C ARG A 369 -35.84 -7.97 0.25
N THR A 370 -35.04 -7.36 -0.62
CA THR A 370 -33.80 -6.74 -0.20
C THR A 370 -34.17 -5.52 0.64
N SER A 371 -33.99 -5.61 1.96
CA SER A 371 -33.96 -4.40 2.76
C SER A 371 -32.85 -3.53 2.17
N ARG A 372 -33.20 -2.40 1.54
CA ARG A 372 -32.23 -1.32 1.35
C ARG A 372 -31.66 -1.08 2.74
N ARG A 373 -30.39 -1.41 2.96
CA ARG A 373 -29.66 -0.84 4.09
C ARG A 373 -29.57 0.65 3.79
N GLY A 374 -30.61 1.39 4.13
CA GLY A 374 -30.45 2.79 4.45
C GLY A 374 -29.34 2.86 5.49
N ASN A 375 -28.44 3.83 5.32
CA ASN A 375 -27.50 4.23 6.36
C ASN A 375 -28.23 4.20 7.71
N TYR A 376 -27.63 3.55 8.71
CA TYR A 376 -28.12 3.40 10.07
C TYR A 376 -28.75 4.71 10.61
N GLY A 377 -30.02 4.90 10.31
CA GLY A 377 -30.79 6.11 10.58
C GLY A 377 -31.72 5.91 11.76
N HIS A 378 -31.24 5.27 12.82
CA HIS A 378 -31.78 5.40 14.18
C HIS A 378 -30.80 4.72 15.16
N ALA A 379 -29.58 5.23 15.26
CA ALA A 379 -28.72 4.84 16.38
C ALA A 379 -29.33 5.42 17.66
N ASP A 380 -29.90 4.57 18.52
CA ASP A 380 -30.29 4.94 19.87
C ASP A 380 -29.03 5.23 20.69
N TRP A 381 -28.55 6.47 20.59
CA TRP A 381 -27.34 6.94 21.25
C TRP A 381 -27.42 6.79 22.76
N LYS A 382 -28.60 6.98 23.37
CA LYS A 382 -28.79 6.86 24.82
C LYS A 382 -28.59 5.43 25.30
N ARG A 383 -29.18 4.45 24.62
CA ARG A 383 -29.00 3.03 24.95
C ARG A 383 -27.54 2.61 24.74
N ARG A 384 -26.95 3.00 23.61
CA ARG A 384 -25.55 2.70 23.28
C ARG A 384 -24.58 3.27 24.30
N ASP A 385 -24.80 4.52 24.73
CA ASP A 385 -23.98 5.20 25.73
C ASP A 385 -24.03 4.49 27.10
N ARG A 386 -25.24 4.10 27.54
CA ARG A 386 -25.43 3.31 28.77
C ARG A 386 -24.71 1.95 28.72
N ASP A 387 -24.75 1.26 27.59
CA ASP A 387 -24.11 -0.05 27.47
C ASP A 387 -22.57 0.05 27.42
N LEU A 388 -22.04 1.08 26.76
CA LEU A 388 -20.61 1.32 26.68
C LEU A 388 -20.04 1.82 28.02
N VAL A 389 -20.72 2.73 28.72
CA VAL A 389 -20.23 3.22 30.01
C VAL A 389 -20.22 2.12 31.08
N ARG A 390 -21.19 1.19 31.07
CA ARG A 390 -21.17 0.02 31.97
C ARG A 390 -19.93 -0.87 31.74
N ARG A 391 -19.49 -1.02 30.49
CA ARG A 391 -18.26 -1.75 30.18
C ARG A 391 -17.03 -0.99 30.65
N LEU A 392 -17.00 0.32 30.42
CA LEU A 392 -15.92 1.20 30.89
C LEU A 392 -15.77 1.15 32.42
N ILE A 393 -16.87 1.19 33.18
CA ILE A 393 -16.86 1.06 34.65
C ILE A 393 -16.31 -0.31 35.09
N ARG A 394 -16.65 -1.40 34.40
CA ARG A 394 -16.06 -2.72 34.70
C ARG A 394 -14.56 -2.73 34.45
N ILE A 395 -14.12 -2.22 33.30
CA ILE A 395 -12.69 -2.13 32.94
C ILE A 395 -11.94 -1.29 33.97
N GLU A 396 -12.51 -0.18 34.42
CA GLU A 396 -11.91 0.68 35.45
C GLU A 396 -11.71 -0.08 36.75
N ARG A 397 -12.77 -0.71 37.27
CA ARG A 397 -12.72 -1.49 38.50
C ARG A 397 -11.70 -2.63 38.42
N ASP A 398 -11.69 -3.35 37.30
CA ASP A 398 -10.80 -4.51 37.10
C ASP A 398 -9.33 -4.06 36.90
N SER A 399 -9.08 -2.79 36.57
CA SER A 399 -7.74 -2.22 36.36
C SER A 399 -7.31 -1.22 37.44
N ALA A 400 -8.15 -0.97 38.45
CA ALA A 400 -7.95 0.08 39.45
C ALA A 400 -6.70 -0.16 40.30
N GLU A 401 -6.49 -1.41 40.70
CA GLU A 401 -5.42 -1.84 41.62
C GLU A 401 -4.16 -2.31 40.88
N GLU A 402 -4.23 -2.40 39.54
CA GLU A 402 -3.16 -2.96 38.72
C GLU A 402 -2.07 -1.92 38.38
N ILE A 403 -1.12 -1.78 39.31
CA ILE A 403 -0.05 -0.78 39.23
C ILE A 403 0.92 -1.01 38.05
N TYR A 404 0.97 -2.20 37.46
CA TYR A 404 1.88 -2.57 36.38
C TYR A 404 1.35 -2.23 34.97
N LEU A 405 0.07 -1.88 34.85
CA LEU A 405 -0.54 -1.59 33.55
C LEU A 405 0.08 -0.35 32.87
N PRO A 406 0.06 -0.30 31.53
CA PRO A 406 0.39 0.93 30.81
C PRO A 406 -0.56 2.08 31.22
N ARG A 407 -0.22 3.31 30.83
CA ARG A 407 -1.04 4.49 31.15
C ARG A 407 -2.50 4.27 30.76
N ARG A 408 -3.41 4.43 31.72
CA ARG A 408 -4.86 4.29 31.53
C ARG A 408 -5.44 5.55 30.87
N SER A 409 -4.91 5.88 29.69
CA SER A 409 -5.31 7.05 28.91
C SER A 409 -6.70 6.88 28.29
N ARG A 410 -7.29 7.98 27.78
CA ARG A 410 -8.56 7.93 27.03
C ARG A 410 -8.53 6.88 25.91
N ASN A 411 -7.43 6.84 25.15
CA ASN A 411 -7.26 5.87 24.06
C ASN A 411 -7.12 4.42 24.57
N TRP A 412 -6.51 4.23 25.75
CA TRP A 412 -6.40 2.90 26.37
C TRP A 412 -7.77 2.33 26.75
N PHE A 413 -8.66 3.15 27.33
CA PHE A 413 -10.04 2.76 27.59
C PHE A 413 -10.83 2.52 26.31
N LEU A 414 -10.70 3.41 25.31
CA LEU A 414 -11.42 3.27 24.03
C LEU A 414 -11.06 1.99 23.28
N ARG A 415 -9.78 1.60 23.25
CA ARG A 415 -9.31 0.38 22.56
C ARG A 415 -9.90 -0.92 23.12
N GLN A 416 -10.41 -0.90 24.35
CA GLN A 416 -11.06 -2.05 24.99
C GLN A 416 -12.55 -2.16 24.66
N LEU A 417 -13.12 -1.16 23.95
CA LEU A 417 -14.51 -1.17 23.55
C LEU A 417 -14.71 -1.78 22.14
N PRO A 418 -15.85 -2.46 21.91
CA PRO A 418 -16.22 -2.89 20.57
C PRO A 418 -16.45 -1.68 19.66
N HIS A 419 -15.98 -1.77 18.41
CA HIS A 419 -16.09 -0.69 17.42
C HIS A 419 -15.51 0.66 17.90
N HIS A 420 -14.38 0.65 18.61
CA HIS A 420 -13.74 1.83 19.20
C HIS A 420 -13.65 3.05 18.25
N ALA A 421 -13.32 2.85 16.97
CA ALA A 421 -13.25 3.93 15.98
C ALA A 421 -14.60 4.65 15.76
N SER A 422 -15.71 3.94 15.90
CA SER A 422 -17.05 4.54 15.85
C SER A 422 -17.37 5.29 17.14
N VAL A 423 -16.97 4.77 18.29
CA VAL A 423 -17.18 5.40 19.60
C VAL A 423 -16.40 6.71 19.66
N GLU A 424 -15.11 6.69 19.29
CA GLU A 424 -14.23 7.86 19.25
C GLU A 424 -14.80 8.99 18.39
N ARG A 425 -15.31 8.67 17.19
CA ARG A 425 -15.91 9.64 16.28
C ARG A 425 -17.23 10.26 16.77
N HIS A 426 -17.93 9.61 17.70
CA HIS A 426 -19.24 10.04 18.18
C HIS A 426 -19.28 10.29 19.69
N LEU A 427 -18.13 10.58 20.31
CA LEU A 427 -18.05 10.87 21.75
C LEU A 427 -18.95 12.04 22.16
N GLU A 428 -19.16 13.02 21.27
CA GLU A 428 -20.08 14.14 21.52
C GLU A 428 -21.54 13.68 21.71
N SER A 429 -21.93 12.57 21.09
CA SER A 429 -23.25 11.96 21.23
C SER A 429 -23.33 10.92 22.36
N LEU A 430 -22.19 10.60 22.99
CA LEU A 430 -22.05 9.59 24.06
C LEU A 430 -21.59 10.29 25.35
N THR A 431 -22.49 11.10 25.94
CA THR A 431 -22.17 11.99 27.05
C THR A 431 -21.67 11.23 28.28
N LEU A 432 -22.22 10.06 28.61
CA LEU A 432 -21.78 9.25 29.76
C LEU A 432 -20.37 8.70 29.53
N CYS A 433 -20.08 8.18 28.34
CA CYS A 433 -18.74 7.74 27.98
C CYS A 433 -17.73 8.90 28.01
N ARG A 434 -18.11 10.08 27.52
CA ARG A 434 -17.26 11.27 27.56
C ARG A 434 -16.93 11.68 29.00
N THR A 435 -17.94 11.81 29.86
CA THR A 435 -17.76 12.15 31.29
C THR A 435 -16.92 11.11 32.01
N PHE A 436 -17.13 9.81 31.73
CA PHE A 436 -16.28 8.75 32.26
C PHE A 436 -14.81 8.94 31.86
N LEU A 437 -14.54 9.17 30.57
CA LEU A 437 -13.18 9.34 30.06
C LEU A 437 -12.51 10.64 30.55
N GLU A 438 -13.29 11.66 30.93
CA GLU A 438 -12.76 12.87 31.56
C GLU A 438 -12.42 12.66 33.03
N ARG A 439 -13.18 11.80 33.72
CA ARG A 439 -13.02 11.53 35.15
C ARG A 439 -11.94 10.49 35.47
N TYR A 440 -11.86 9.41 34.69
CA TYR A 440 -11.06 8.23 35.03
C TYR A 440 -9.82 8.03 34.15
N ALA A 441 -9.66 8.81 33.06
CA ALA A 441 -8.47 8.69 32.23
C ALA A 441 -7.27 9.34 32.92
N GLU A 442 -6.23 8.55 33.11
CA GLU A 442 -4.99 8.97 33.77
C GLU A 442 -4.27 10.03 32.92
N SER A 443 -3.97 11.18 33.52
CA SER A 443 -3.11 12.22 32.97
C SER A 443 -1.66 11.72 32.84
N VAL A 444 -0.82 12.50 32.15
CA VAL A 444 0.62 12.17 32.08
C VAL A 444 1.24 12.21 33.47
N GLY A 445 0.86 13.20 34.30
CA GLY A 445 1.39 13.38 35.65
C GLY A 445 1.00 12.25 36.60
N GLU A 446 -0.27 11.86 36.63
CA GLU A 446 -0.74 10.73 37.46
C GLU A 446 -0.03 9.43 37.09
N TYR A 447 0.19 9.18 35.78
CA TYR A 447 0.94 8.01 35.35
C TYR A 447 2.42 8.05 35.72
N GLN A 448 3.04 9.23 35.69
CA GLN A 448 4.41 9.41 36.17
C GLN A 448 4.50 9.13 37.67
N ILE A 449 3.54 9.62 38.46
CA ILE A 449 3.42 9.34 39.90
C ILE A 449 3.26 7.84 40.13
N ARG A 450 2.33 7.17 39.45
CA ARG A 450 2.13 5.72 39.62
C ARG A 450 3.39 4.91 39.31
N ARG A 451 4.18 5.30 38.30
CA ARG A 451 5.47 4.67 38.00
C ARG A 451 6.51 4.91 39.09
N LEU A 452 6.56 6.11 39.67
CA LEU A 452 7.42 6.41 40.81
C LEU A 452 7.02 5.61 42.05
N THR A 453 5.73 5.58 42.39
CA THR A 453 5.18 4.78 43.49
C THR A 453 5.52 3.30 43.31
N ARG A 454 5.35 2.76 42.09
CA ARG A 454 5.76 1.39 41.76
C ARG A 454 7.25 1.16 42.02
N ALA A 455 8.13 2.04 41.53
CA ALA A 455 9.57 1.90 41.72
C ALA A 455 9.98 1.97 43.20
N ALA A 456 9.31 2.82 43.99
CA ALA A 456 9.52 2.93 45.43
C ALA A 456 9.06 1.66 46.18
N LEU A 457 7.90 1.11 45.82
CA LEU A 457 7.41 -0.16 46.40
C LEU A 457 8.33 -1.34 46.05
N GLU A 458 8.85 -1.40 44.82
CA GLU A 458 9.82 -2.41 44.40
C GLU A 458 11.14 -2.32 45.20
N ASP A 459 11.54 -1.13 45.61
CA ASP A 459 12.73 -0.92 46.43
C ASP A 459 12.48 -1.27 47.89
N ALA A 460 11.35 -0.86 48.45
CA ALA A 460 10.94 -1.26 49.80
C ALA A 460 10.84 -2.79 49.94
N ALA A 461 10.23 -3.48 48.97
CA ALA A 461 10.13 -4.93 48.96
C ALA A 461 11.50 -5.64 48.84
N ALA A 462 12.49 -4.98 48.26
CA ALA A 462 13.84 -5.51 48.09
C ALA A 462 14.84 -5.00 49.14
N GLY A 463 14.39 -4.27 50.17
CA GLY A 463 15.26 -3.70 51.21
C GLY A 463 16.25 -2.65 50.70
N ARG A 464 15.94 -1.96 49.58
CA ARG A 464 16.78 -0.90 49.00
C ARG A 464 16.21 0.49 49.34
N CYS A 465 17.08 1.45 49.59
CA CYS A 465 16.72 2.87 49.69
C CYS A 465 17.34 3.62 48.50
N SER A 466 16.59 3.73 47.40
CA SER A 466 17.04 4.50 46.23
C SER A 466 16.90 6.00 46.49
N LYS A 467 17.96 6.77 46.19
CA LYS A 467 17.90 8.24 46.21
C LYS A 467 16.98 8.75 45.10
N ARG A 468 16.39 9.94 45.28
CA ARG A 468 15.50 10.62 44.32
C ARG A 468 15.93 10.49 42.86
N TRP A 469 17.17 10.85 42.54
CA TRP A 469 17.67 10.83 41.16
C TRP A 469 17.72 9.43 40.54
N GLN A 470 17.86 8.38 41.36
CA GLN A 470 17.86 6.97 40.91
C GLN A 470 16.44 6.54 40.53
N LEU A 471 15.44 6.92 41.32
CA LEU A 471 14.02 6.67 41.02
C LEU A 471 13.56 7.43 39.77
N GLU A 472 13.93 8.71 39.65
CA GLU A 472 13.65 9.52 38.46
C GLU A 472 14.23 8.87 37.19
N ARG A 473 15.49 8.42 37.25
CA ARG A 473 16.15 7.76 36.11
C ARG A 473 15.49 6.43 35.74
N ARG A 474 15.15 5.58 36.72
CA ARG A 474 14.45 4.30 36.48
C ARG A 474 13.06 4.49 35.86
N CYS A 475 12.38 5.57 36.23
CA CYS A 475 11.05 5.91 35.70
C CYS A 475 11.12 6.69 34.36
N GLY A 476 12.33 6.97 33.85
CA GLY A 476 12.54 7.72 32.61
C GLY A 476 12.12 9.19 32.71
N LEU A 477 12.24 9.79 33.90
CA LEU A 477 11.92 11.19 34.16
C LEU A 477 13.16 12.07 34.03
N SER A 478 12.98 13.24 33.41
CA SER A 478 13.98 14.32 33.31
C SER A 478 13.30 15.66 33.54
N LYS A 479 14.07 16.73 33.78
CA LYS A 479 13.52 18.08 33.98
C LYS A 479 12.58 18.52 32.84
N GLU A 480 12.88 18.11 31.61
CA GLU A 480 12.08 18.43 30.41
C GLU A 480 10.83 17.56 30.23
N ARG A 481 10.82 16.35 30.80
CA ARG A 481 9.76 15.34 30.56
C ARG A 481 8.81 15.15 31.75
N THR A 482 9.10 15.76 32.90
CA THR A 482 8.31 15.62 34.12
C THR A 482 7.14 16.59 34.11
N ALA A 483 5.92 16.07 34.24
CA ALA A 483 4.72 16.89 34.30
C ALA A 483 4.66 17.64 35.65
N PRO A 484 4.05 18.85 35.71
CA PRO A 484 4.00 19.65 36.93
C PRO A 484 3.46 18.90 38.15
N LEU A 485 2.41 18.09 37.97
CA LEU A 485 1.84 17.26 39.04
C LEU A 485 2.85 16.23 39.59
N ALA A 486 3.61 15.58 38.70
CA ALA A 486 4.65 14.64 39.11
C ALA A 486 5.84 15.35 39.76
N ALA A 487 6.20 16.54 39.29
CA ALA A 487 7.25 17.34 39.92
C ALA A 487 6.88 17.76 41.35
N ALA A 488 5.63 18.17 41.58
CA ALA A 488 5.11 18.47 42.91
C ALA A 488 5.11 17.23 43.83
N PHE A 489 4.72 16.07 43.31
CA PHE A 489 4.77 14.81 44.04
C PHE A 489 6.21 14.41 44.42
N ILE A 490 7.16 14.55 43.50
CA ILE A 490 8.57 14.29 43.79
C ILE A 490 9.11 15.26 44.85
N ALA A 491 8.73 16.55 44.79
CA ALA A 491 9.12 17.53 45.80
C ALA A 491 8.58 17.15 47.19
N TYR A 492 7.32 16.72 47.28
CA TYR A 492 6.70 16.22 48.51
C TYR A 492 7.41 14.97 49.06
N MET A 493 7.80 14.02 48.19
CA MET A 493 8.58 12.85 48.62
C MET A 493 9.98 13.21 49.11
N GLY A 494 10.57 14.31 48.64
CA GLY A 494 11.91 14.77 49.06
C GLY A 494 11.95 15.39 50.46
N GLU A 495 10.80 15.60 51.11
CA GLU A 495 10.72 15.99 52.53
C GLU A 495 10.79 14.77 53.48
N TRP A 496 10.97 13.55 52.93
CA TRP A 496 11.11 12.28 53.67
C TRP A 496 12.57 11.76 53.72
N ASP A 497 13.56 12.59 53.36
CA ASP A 497 15.00 12.28 53.48
C ASP A 497 15.54 12.51 54.90
#